data_AF-A0A948E8J8-F1
#
_entry.id   AF-A0A948E8J8-F1
#
_cell.length_a   1.000
_cell.length_b   1.000
_cell.length_c   1.000
_cell.angle_alpha   90.00
_cell.angle_beta   90.00
_cell.angle_gamma   90.00
#
_symmetry.space_group_name_H-M   'P 1'
#
loop_
_entity.id
_entity.type
_entity.pdbx_description
1 polymer ?
#
loop_
_entity_poly.entity_id
_entity_poly.type
_entity_poly.pdbx_seq_one_letter_code
_entity_poly.pdbx_strand_id
1 'polypeptide(L)'
;MKSRILAIAVLLLSFSIFAGCKPKEKTTPDDNKAPVGPVVEAPKVPEGPFIAPLFTEPRHVSVDVLWVQHKFNKATKSMDNKGGTTRVTLTVLPNKDKVSRIGYTEQYPGGTGGMWRASLWIAAKSAAQAVGHEMIDFAFLGGSRGFVDGPSAGALFTAGFMAAIMGVPVKSEATMTGTVNPDGTVGLVGGLEYKFLAAIKKGKKILGYPVGNKIQKGKGGRLVNLESLAEENGAKAYPVKDIYEAYKLLTGQDFPG
;
A
#
# COMPACT_ATOMS: atom_id res chain seq x y z
N MET A 1 47.95 -50.69 -80.89
CA MET A 1 46.95 -51.68 -81.40
C MET A 1 45.70 -51.54 -80.54
N LYS A 2 44.49 -51.41 -81.12
CA LYS A 2 43.54 -52.52 -81.37
C LYS A 2 43.39 -53.45 -80.14
N SER A 3 42.21 -53.83 -79.64
CA SER A 3 40.81 -53.62 -80.06
C SER A 3 39.93 -54.64 -79.30
N ARG A 4 38.70 -54.26 -78.88
CA ARG A 4 37.51 -55.15 -78.71
C ARG A 4 37.53 -56.19 -77.55
N ILE A 5 36.49 -56.23 -76.70
CA ILE A 5 35.24 -57.07 -76.71
C ILE A 5 35.37 -58.16 -75.62
N LEU A 6 34.49 -58.20 -74.61
CA LEU A 6 33.26 -59.03 -74.49
C LEU A 6 33.56 -60.55 -74.59
N ALA A 7 33.01 -61.46 -73.76
CA ALA A 7 31.85 -61.36 -72.88
C ALA A 7 31.93 -62.34 -71.68
N ILE A 8 31.33 -61.93 -70.55
CA ILE A 8 30.29 -62.63 -69.76
C ILE A 8 30.44 -64.16 -69.51
N ALA A 9 30.60 -64.53 -68.22
CA ALA A 9 29.64 -65.36 -67.46
C ALA A 9 29.97 -65.32 -65.94
N VAL A 10 29.13 -64.67 -65.11
CA VAL A 10 28.15 -65.29 -64.18
C VAL A 10 28.76 -65.83 -62.87
N LEU A 11 28.44 -65.22 -61.72
CA LEU A 11 27.47 -65.75 -60.72
C LEU A 11 27.30 -64.81 -59.48
N LEU A 12 26.03 -64.56 -59.12
CA LEU A 12 25.41 -64.18 -57.82
C LEU A 12 26.23 -63.52 -56.67
N LEU A 13 25.68 -62.42 -56.11
CA LEU A 13 25.56 -62.24 -54.65
C LEU A 13 24.55 -61.12 -54.23
N SER A 14 23.65 -61.47 -53.31
CA SER A 14 22.88 -60.65 -52.32
C SER A 14 22.05 -59.40 -52.76
N PHE A 15 20.84 -59.29 -52.20
CA PHE A 15 19.83 -58.24 -52.45
C PHE A 15 19.33 -57.60 -51.14
N SER A 16 18.98 -56.29 -51.18
CA SER A 16 18.20 -55.43 -50.22
C SER A 16 18.87 -54.04 -50.11
N ILE A 17 18.59 -52.99 -50.91
CA ILE A 17 17.36 -52.18 -51.17
C ILE A 17 16.93 -51.34 -49.93
N PHE A 18 17.14 -50.00 -49.85
CA PHE A 18 16.57 -48.81 -50.57
C PHE A 18 15.11 -48.46 -50.15
N ALA A 19 14.59 -47.21 -50.11
CA ALA A 19 15.04 -45.84 -50.43
C ALA A 19 14.16 -44.76 -49.71
N GLY A 20 14.51 -43.46 -49.72
CA GLY A 20 13.56 -42.37 -49.40
C GLY A 20 14.10 -40.92 -49.32
N CYS A 21 13.51 -39.99 -50.08
CA CYS A 21 13.77 -38.53 -50.09
C CYS A 21 12.52 -37.76 -49.60
N LYS A 22 12.45 -36.44 -49.30
CA LYS A 22 13.26 -35.18 -49.45
C LYS A 22 12.63 -34.15 -48.42
N PRO A 23 12.82 -32.79 -48.42
CA PRO A 23 13.77 -31.85 -49.06
C PRO A 23 14.46 -30.87 -48.04
N LYS A 24 15.08 -29.77 -48.54
CA LYS A 24 15.67 -28.66 -47.75
C LYS A 24 14.71 -27.47 -47.60
N GLU A 25 14.84 -26.72 -46.49
CA GLU A 25 14.22 -25.40 -46.29
C GLU A 25 15.28 -24.31 -45.95
N LYS A 26 14.96 -23.04 -46.19
CA LYS A 26 15.84 -21.87 -45.96
C LYS A 26 15.38 -21.10 -44.71
N THR A 27 16.34 -20.64 -43.90
CA THR A 27 16.12 -19.52 -42.95
C THR A 27 17.27 -18.50 -43.05
N THR A 28 16.95 -17.24 -42.76
CA THR A 28 17.81 -16.06 -42.91
C THR A 28 18.80 -15.86 -41.75
N PRO A 29 19.84 -15.02 -41.89
CA PRO A 29 20.68 -14.59 -40.78
C PRO A 29 19.88 -13.79 -39.74
N ASP A 30 20.25 -13.92 -38.47
CA ASP A 30 19.72 -13.13 -37.35
C ASP A 30 20.80 -12.14 -36.89
N ASP A 31 20.67 -10.88 -37.28
CA ASP A 31 21.67 -9.83 -37.07
C ASP A 31 21.62 -9.20 -35.65
N ASN A 32 20.81 -9.74 -34.72
CA ASN A 32 20.57 -9.12 -33.41
C ASN A 32 21.25 -9.84 -32.24
N LYS A 33 22.59 -9.79 -32.19
CA LYS A 33 23.33 -10.13 -30.95
C LYS A 33 24.52 -9.21 -30.68
N ALA A 34 24.21 -8.04 -30.11
CA ALA A 34 25.22 -7.17 -29.51
C ALA A 34 25.90 -7.86 -28.31
N PRO A 35 27.21 -7.61 -28.05
CA PRO A 35 27.91 -8.21 -26.93
C PRO A 35 27.41 -7.64 -25.59
N VAL A 36 26.96 -8.53 -24.71
CA VAL A 36 26.52 -8.18 -23.36
C VAL A 36 27.76 -7.93 -22.49
N GLY A 37 27.93 -6.71 -21.99
CA GLY A 37 28.99 -6.35 -21.06
C GLY A 37 28.85 -7.06 -19.70
N PRO A 38 29.87 -6.96 -18.81
CA PRO A 38 29.82 -7.60 -17.50
C PRO A 38 28.59 -7.12 -16.71
N VAL A 39 27.75 -8.08 -16.29
CA VAL A 39 26.59 -7.81 -15.45
C VAL A 39 27.08 -7.33 -14.09
N VAL A 40 26.86 -6.05 -13.79
CA VAL A 40 27.03 -5.53 -12.42
C VAL A 40 25.98 -6.21 -11.56
N GLU A 41 26.42 -7.06 -10.64
CA GLU A 41 25.52 -7.78 -9.72
C GLU A 41 24.72 -6.73 -8.93
N ALA A 42 23.39 -6.77 -9.04
CA ALA A 42 22.53 -5.84 -8.32
C ALA A 42 22.76 -5.97 -6.81
N PRO A 43 22.73 -4.87 -6.03
CA PRO A 43 22.92 -4.94 -4.59
C PRO A 43 21.90 -5.91 -3.99
N LYS A 44 22.39 -6.94 -3.28
CA LYS A 44 21.55 -7.98 -2.69
C LYS A 44 20.55 -7.34 -1.73
N VAL A 45 19.28 -7.34 -2.14
CA VAL A 45 18.15 -7.09 -1.24
C VAL A 45 18.22 -8.18 -0.15
N PRO A 46 18.15 -7.83 1.15
CA PRO A 46 18.24 -8.83 2.21
C PRO A 46 17.08 -9.82 2.12
N GLU A 47 17.38 -11.08 1.84
CA GLU A 47 16.40 -12.15 1.72
C GLU A 47 15.89 -12.58 3.11
N GLY A 48 14.74 -12.05 3.51
CA GLY A 48 14.04 -12.41 4.74
C GLY A 48 12.92 -11.42 5.07
N PRO A 49 11.93 -11.79 5.90
CA PRO A 49 10.95 -10.82 6.39
C PRO A 49 11.66 -9.76 7.23
N PHE A 50 11.32 -8.49 7.01
CA PHE A 50 11.84 -7.39 7.82
C PHE A 50 11.37 -7.52 9.28
N ILE A 51 12.30 -7.38 10.23
CA ILE A 51 12.03 -7.38 11.67
C ILE A 51 12.56 -6.06 12.25
N ALA A 52 11.66 -5.22 12.77
CA ALA A 52 12.07 -3.97 13.42
C ALA A 52 12.83 -4.24 14.73
N PRO A 53 13.84 -3.41 15.09
CA PRO A 53 14.46 -3.50 16.40
C PRO A 53 13.47 -3.12 17.50
N LEU A 54 13.37 -3.97 18.53
CA LEU A 54 12.63 -3.66 19.75
C LEU A 54 13.27 -2.47 20.48
N PHE A 55 12.46 -1.79 21.29
CA PHE A 55 12.85 -0.56 21.99
C PHE A 55 12.45 -0.62 23.48
N THR A 56 13.09 0.21 24.31
CA THR A 56 12.92 0.23 25.77
C THR A 56 12.04 1.37 26.28
N GLU A 57 11.93 2.47 25.52
CA GLU A 57 11.19 3.68 25.91
C GLU A 57 9.94 3.89 25.05
N PRO A 58 8.81 4.39 25.60
CA PRO A 58 7.61 4.71 24.84
C PRO A 58 7.87 5.64 23.65
N ARG A 59 7.44 5.22 22.45
CA ARG A 59 7.51 6.01 21.22
C ARG A 59 6.13 6.52 20.86
N HIS A 60 6.03 7.73 20.32
CA HIS A 60 4.75 8.30 19.91
C HIS A 60 4.85 9.13 18.63
N VAL A 61 3.76 9.17 17.87
CA VAL A 61 3.60 10.05 16.70
C VAL A 61 2.27 10.82 16.77
N SER A 62 2.23 11.96 16.12
CA SER A 62 1.02 12.77 15.90
C SER A 62 0.51 12.56 14.49
N VAL A 63 -0.76 12.17 14.34
CA VAL A 63 -1.47 12.10 13.05
C VAL A 63 -2.74 12.96 13.11
N ASP A 64 -3.12 13.58 11.99
CA ASP A 64 -4.36 14.36 11.92
C ASP A 64 -5.43 13.58 11.15
N VAL A 65 -6.38 12.99 11.88
CA VAL A 65 -7.48 12.19 11.34
C VAL A 65 -8.48 13.06 10.59
N LEU A 66 -8.88 12.63 9.39
CA LEU A 66 -9.90 13.30 8.58
C LEU A 66 -11.29 12.71 8.83
N TRP A 67 -12.25 13.56 9.18
CA TRP A 67 -13.64 13.18 9.42
C TRP A 67 -14.63 14.03 8.61
N VAL A 68 -15.83 13.51 8.46
CA VAL A 68 -16.99 14.21 7.88
C VAL A 68 -18.19 13.99 8.79
N GLN A 69 -18.90 15.07 9.10
CA GLN A 69 -20.17 15.04 9.81
C GLN A 69 -21.30 15.24 8.81
N HIS A 70 -22.30 14.37 8.88
CA HIS A 70 -23.49 14.35 8.05
C HIS A 70 -24.70 14.75 8.91
N LYS A 71 -25.25 15.94 8.70
CA LYS A 71 -26.40 16.45 9.47
C LYS A 71 -27.58 16.73 8.53
N PHE A 72 -28.69 16.01 8.71
CA PHE A 72 -29.91 16.30 7.97
C PHE A 72 -30.56 17.59 8.49
N ASN A 73 -30.72 18.59 7.62
CA ASN A 73 -31.46 19.80 7.91
C ASN A 73 -32.94 19.60 7.54
N LYS A 74 -33.80 19.50 8.56
CA LYS A 74 -35.24 19.30 8.38
C LYS A 74 -35.94 20.45 7.63
N ALA A 75 -35.47 21.69 7.78
CA ALA A 75 -36.09 22.86 7.16
C ALA A 75 -35.84 22.92 5.65
N THR A 76 -34.59 22.67 5.23
CA THR A 76 -34.20 22.67 3.80
C THR A 76 -34.33 21.29 3.14
N LYS A 77 -34.75 20.26 3.89
CA LYS A 77 -34.80 18.84 3.47
C LYS A 77 -33.50 18.35 2.82
N SER A 78 -32.35 18.84 3.28
CA SER A 78 -31.05 18.62 2.65
C SER A 78 -29.97 18.19 3.66
N MET A 79 -28.90 17.56 3.17
CA MET A 79 -27.75 17.20 3.99
C MET A 79 -26.78 18.38 4.11
N ASP A 80 -26.56 18.84 5.34
CA ASP A 80 -25.44 19.69 5.71
C ASP A 80 -24.23 18.80 6.03
N ASN A 81 -23.19 18.90 5.22
CA ASN A 81 -22.01 18.04 5.27
C ASN A 81 -20.79 18.90 5.61
N LYS A 82 -20.15 18.59 6.74
CA LYS A 82 -19.00 19.34 7.25
C LYS A 82 -17.80 18.45 7.46
N GLY A 83 -16.70 18.76 6.76
CA GLY A 83 -15.41 18.12 6.99
C GLY A 83 -14.67 18.71 8.19
N GLY A 84 -13.76 17.93 8.77
CA GLY A 84 -12.88 18.38 9.83
C GLY A 84 -11.64 17.50 10.00
N THR A 85 -10.74 17.98 10.85
CA THR A 85 -9.51 17.29 11.23
C THR A 85 -9.43 17.17 12.75
N THR A 86 -9.02 16.02 13.27
CA THR A 86 -8.72 15.84 14.70
C THR A 86 -7.32 15.29 14.88
N ARG A 87 -6.49 15.99 15.65
CA ARG A 87 -5.17 15.49 16.05
C ARG A 87 -5.35 14.29 16.97
N VAL A 88 -4.75 13.16 16.58
CA VAL A 88 -4.65 11.93 17.37
C VAL A 88 -3.17 11.69 17.69
N THR A 89 -2.90 11.32 18.94
CA THR A 89 -1.59 10.81 19.35
C THR A 89 -1.64 9.30 19.37
N LEU A 90 -0.70 8.66 18.67
CA LEU A 90 -0.51 7.22 18.66
C LEU A 90 0.77 6.92 19.44
N THR A 91 0.67 6.12 20.49
CA THR A 91 1.82 5.72 21.33
C THR A 91 1.98 4.21 21.29
N VAL A 92 3.23 3.76 21.22
CA VAL A 92 3.60 2.35 21.32
C VAL A 92 4.62 2.20 22.45
N LEU A 93 4.36 1.26 23.36
CA LEU A 93 5.16 0.98 24.54
C LEU A 93 5.75 -0.44 24.43
N PRO A 94 6.91 -0.71 25.04
CA PRO A 94 7.42 -2.07 25.17
C PRO A 94 6.47 -2.91 26.06
N ASN A 95 6.23 -4.16 25.70
CA ASN A 95 5.33 -5.05 26.44
C ASN A 95 6.08 -6.26 27.00
N LYS A 96 6.57 -6.12 28.24
CA LYS A 96 7.30 -7.19 28.94
C LYS A 96 6.41 -8.38 29.31
N ASP A 97 5.12 -8.13 29.53
CA ASP A 97 4.17 -9.14 30.02
C ASP A 97 3.60 -10.01 28.90
N LYS A 98 3.86 -9.68 27.63
CA LYS A 98 3.40 -10.41 26.43
C LYS A 98 1.88 -10.68 26.38
N VAL A 99 1.09 -9.77 26.96
CA VAL A 99 -0.39 -9.78 26.88
C VAL A 99 -0.84 -8.69 25.94
N SER A 100 -1.72 -9.01 24.98
CA SER A 100 -2.34 -8.07 24.04
C SER A 100 -2.94 -6.86 24.76
N ARG A 101 -2.38 -5.66 24.53
CA ARG A 101 -2.77 -4.42 25.19
C ARG A 101 -3.03 -3.32 24.19
N ILE A 102 -4.30 -2.91 24.09
CA ILE A 102 -4.71 -1.70 23.36
C ILE A 102 -5.57 -0.86 24.29
N GLY A 103 -5.09 0.35 24.58
CA GLY A 103 -5.83 1.38 25.29
C GLY A 103 -6.21 2.53 24.37
N TYR A 104 -7.12 3.36 24.87
CA TYR A 104 -7.49 4.61 24.22
C TYR A 104 -7.68 5.69 25.30
N THR A 105 -7.40 6.94 24.93
CA THR A 105 -7.63 8.08 25.82
C THR A 105 -8.60 9.05 25.16
N GLU A 106 -9.59 9.52 25.91
CA GLU A 106 -10.65 10.40 25.42
C GLU A 106 -10.81 11.63 26.32
N GLN A 107 -11.15 12.77 25.71
CA GLN A 107 -11.39 14.03 26.43
C GLN A 107 -12.74 14.06 27.15
N TYR A 108 -13.74 13.36 26.60
CA TYR A 108 -15.09 13.29 27.11
C TYR A 108 -15.47 11.82 27.29
N PRO A 109 -16.27 11.44 28.31
CA PRO A 109 -16.76 10.09 28.48
C PRO A 109 -17.53 9.61 27.23
N GLY A 110 -17.11 8.50 26.63
CA GLY A 110 -17.68 8.00 25.38
C GLY A 110 -17.30 8.84 24.15
N GLY A 111 -16.28 9.69 24.24
CA GLY A 111 -15.77 10.51 23.12
C GLY A 111 -15.20 9.68 21.97
N THR A 112 -14.73 8.46 22.23
CA THR A 112 -14.30 7.51 21.21
C THR A 112 -15.38 6.46 20.96
N GLY A 113 -15.90 6.39 19.74
CA GLY A 113 -16.95 5.44 19.37
C GLY A 113 -16.44 4.02 19.10
N GLY A 114 -17.37 3.07 18.98
CA GLY A 114 -17.07 1.64 18.88
C GLY A 114 -16.30 1.26 17.62
N MET A 115 -16.63 1.86 16.47
CA MET A 115 -15.93 1.56 15.21
C MET A 115 -14.51 2.12 15.23
N TRP A 116 -14.32 3.29 15.84
CA TRP A 116 -13.00 3.89 16.03
C TRP A 116 -12.11 3.02 16.93
N ARG A 117 -12.63 2.58 18.09
CA ARG A 117 -11.92 1.65 19.00
C ARG A 117 -11.58 0.33 18.31
N ALA A 118 -12.50 -0.25 17.53
CA ALA A 118 -12.22 -1.46 16.74
C ALA A 118 -11.15 -1.22 15.67
N SER A 119 -11.12 -0.04 15.03
CA SER A 119 -10.10 0.28 14.02
C SER A 119 -8.67 0.35 14.60
N LEU A 120 -8.51 0.75 15.86
CA LEU A 120 -7.22 0.67 16.56
C LEU A 120 -6.74 -0.78 16.73
N TRP A 121 -7.64 -1.74 17.01
CA TRP A 121 -7.29 -3.15 17.13
C TRP A 121 -6.76 -3.74 15.82
N ILE A 122 -7.46 -3.47 14.71
CA ILE A 122 -6.99 -3.92 13.39
C ILE A 122 -5.67 -3.23 13.03
N ALA A 123 -5.57 -1.91 13.27
CA ALA A 123 -4.36 -1.14 12.97
C ALA A 123 -3.13 -1.59 13.75
N ALA A 124 -3.25 -1.86 15.05
CA ALA A 124 -2.16 -2.35 15.89
C ALA A 124 -1.69 -3.75 15.47
N LYS A 125 -2.63 -4.67 15.20
CA LYS A 125 -2.32 -6.01 14.67
C LYS A 125 -1.56 -5.89 13.34
N SER A 126 -2.11 -5.14 12.38
CA SER A 126 -1.50 -4.95 11.06
C SER A 126 -0.12 -4.28 11.15
N ALA A 127 0.05 -3.30 12.05
CA ALA A 127 1.33 -2.62 12.24
C ALA A 127 2.39 -3.56 12.82
N ALA A 128 2.06 -4.34 13.85
CA ALA A 128 2.97 -5.32 14.44
C ALA A 128 3.43 -6.36 13.40
N GLN A 129 2.47 -6.94 12.65
CA GLN A 129 2.79 -7.92 11.62
C GLN A 129 3.65 -7.34 10.49
N ALA A 130 3.38 -6.11 10.05
CA ALA A 130 4.16 -5.44 9.02
C ALA A 130 5.62 -5.20 9.42
N VAL A 131 5.91 -5.03 10.72
CA VAL A 131 7.27 -4.86 11.25
C VAL A 131 7.92 -6.18 11.72
N GLY A 132 7.34 -7.33 11.38
CA GLY A 132 7.90 -8.65 11.72
C GLY A 132 7.70 -9.09 13.17
N HIS A 133 6.70 -8.55 13.88
CA HIS A 133 6.41 -8.84 15.29
C HIS A 133 4.97 -9.30 15.52
N GLU A 134 4.71 -9.85 16.70
CA GLU A 134 3.36 -10.13 17.16
C GLU A 134 2.77 -8.91 17.90
N MET A 135 1.43 -8.83 17.95
CA MET A 135 0.74 -7.74 18.66
C MET A 135 1.04 -7.73 20.17
N ILE A 136 1.51 -8.85 20.73
CA ILE A 136 1.91 -9.00 22.14
C ILE A 136 3.29 -8.41 22.46
N ASP A 137 4.13 -8.10 21.45
CA ASP A 137 5.45 -7.50 21.67
C ASP A 137 5.37 -6.04 22.12
N PHE A 138 4.23 -5.40 21.86
CA PHE A 138 3.95 -4.01 22.14
C PHE A 138 2.66 -3.80 22.93
N ALA A 139 2.52 -2.62 23.51
CA ALA A 139 1.24 -2.11 24.00
C ALA A 139 0.93 -0.81 23.24
N PHE A 140 -0.28 -0.71 22.69
CA PHE A 140 -0.68 0.39 21.81
C PHE A 140 -1.68 1.32 22.52
N LEU A 141 -1.54 2.62 22.31
CA LEU A 141 -2.49 3.63 22.80
C LEU A 141 -2.88 4.58 21.66
N GLY A 142 -4.19 4.80 21.48
CA GLY A 142 -4.72 5.84 20.59
C GLY A 142 -5.45 6.93 21.39
N GLY A 143 -4.96 8.17 21.34
CA GLY A 143 -5.55 9.29 22.08
C GLY A 143 -6.21 10.33 21.18
N SER A 144 -7.48 10.65 21.41
CA SER A 144 -8.26 11.63 20.64
C SER A 144 -8.88 12.72 21.53
N ARG A 145 -9.05 13.92 20.96
CA ARG A 145 -9.76 15.05 21.57
C ARG A 145 -11.10 15.29 20.86
N GLY A 146 -12.16 15.55 21.61
CA GLY A 146 -13.53 15.64 21.09
C GLY A 146 -14.19 14.28 20.85
N PHE A 147 -15.30 14.31 20.10
CA PHE A 147 -16.07 13.12 19.72
C PHE A 147 -15.63 12.62 18.35
N VAL A 148 -15.30 11.34 18.23
CA VAL A 148 -14.90 10.69 16.98
C VAL A 148 -15.44 9.25 16.92
N ASP A 149 -16.04 8.88 15.79
CA ASP A 149 -16.34 7.49 15.46
C ASP A 149 -16.13 7.23 13.96
N GLY A 150 -16.02 5.95 13.59
CA GLY A 150 -15.89 5.46 12.23
C GLY A 150 -14.50 4.89 11.91
N PRO A 151 -14.41 3.85 11.07
CA PRO A 151 -13.16 3.11 10.81
C PRO A 151 -12.23 3.80 9.80
N SER A 152 -12.61 4.96 9.26
CA SER A 152 -11.95 5.61 8.11
C SER A 152 -10.56 6.19 8.37
N ALA A 153 -10.01 5.95 9.56
CA ALA A 153 -8.65 6.28 9.97
C ALA A 153 -7.75 5.04 10.12
N GLY A 154 -8.27 3.84 9.89
CA GLY A 154 -7.53 2.58 10.12
C GLY A 154 -6.16 2.54 9.46
N ALA A 155 -6.06 2.87 8.16
CA ALA A 155 -4.77 2.87 7.45
C ALA A 155 -3.79 3.95 7.97
N LEU A 156 -4.31 5.13 8.34
CA LEU A 156 -3.56 6.21 8.98
C LEU A 156 -3.01 5.77 10.35
N PHE A 157 -3.78 4.99 11.11
CA PHE A 157 -3.35 4.43 12.38
C PHE A 157 -2.31 3.32 12.22
N THR A 158 -2.46 2.42 11.26
CA THR A 158 -1.46 1.38 10.99
C THR A 158 -0.12 2.00 10.62
N ALA A 159 -0.09 2.89 9.64
CA ALA A 159 1.12 3.56 9.20
C ALA A 159 1.73 4.46 10.30
N GLY A 160 0.90 5.09 11.13
CA GLY A 160 1.35 5.83 12.31
C GLY A 160 1.97 4.94 13.40
N PHE A 161 1.39 3.76 13.67
CA PHE A 161 1.98 2.78 14.58
C PHE A 161 3.28 2.17 14.03
N MET A 162 3.34 1.87 12.72
CA MET A 162 4.58 1.45 12.06
C MET A 162 5.67 2.54 12.23
N ALA A 163 5.35 3.80 11.97
CA ALA A 163 6.26 4.93 12.19
C ALA A 163 6.72 5.07 13.65
N ALA A 164 5.80 4.92 14.61
CA ALA A 164 6.12 4.93 16.04
C ALA A 164 7.04 3.77 16.44
N ILE A 165 6.78 2.54 15.98
CA ILE A 165 7.65 1.38 16.24
C ILE A 165 9.04 1.62 15.64
N MET A 166 9.10 2.08 14.38
CA MET A 166 10.35 2.37 13.67
C MET A 166 11.11 3.59 14.22
N GLY A 167 10.49 4.41 15.08
CA GLY A 167 11.09 5.66 15.57
C GLY A 167 11.18 6.75 14.50
N VAL A 168 10.38 6.66 13.44
CA VAL A 168 10.39 7.59 12.29
C VAL A 168 9.29 8.64 12.46
N PRO A 169 9.60 9.94 12.31
CA PRO A 169 8.60 10.99 12.47
C PRO A 169 7.60 11.03 11.30
N VAL A 170 6.33 11.30 11.61
CA VAL A 170 5.29 11.61 10.62
C VAL A 170 5.38 13.09 10.23
N LYS A 171 5.33 13.37 8.92
CA LYS A 171 5.34 14.73 8.37
C LYS A 171 4.11 15.51 8.83
N SER A 172 4.33 16.68 9.43
CA SER A 172 3.26 17.56 9.93
C SER A 172 2.32 18.08 8.85
N GLU A 173 2.76 18.17 7.60
CA GLU A 173 1.94 18.55 6.44
C GLU A 173 1.24 17.38 5.73
N ALA A 174 1.48 16.13 6.17
CA ALA A 174 0.87 14.92 5.62
C ALA A 174 -0.35 14.45 6.44
N THR A 175 -1.29 13.80 5.75
CA THR A 175 -2.41 13.04 6.33
C THR A 175 -3.02 12.14 5.24
N MET A 176 -3.85 11.18 5.64
CA MET A 176 -4.62 10.34 4.72
C MET A 176 -5.91 9.85 5.39
N THR A 177 -6.77 9.20 4.61
CA THR A 177 -7.94 8.48 5.13
C THR A 177 -8.17 7.22 4.31
N GLY A 178 -8.74 6.21 4.96
CA GLY A 178 -8.92 4.86 4.43
C GLY A 178 -9.16 3.91 5.59
N THR A 179 -10.02 2.90 5.42
CA THR A 179 -10.04 1.78 6.36
C THR A 179 -8.80 0.92 6.16
N VAL A 180 -8.43 0.10 7.14
CA VAL A 180 -7.42 -0.95 6.96
C VAL A 180 -8.11 -2.30 7.02
N ASN A 181 -7.81 -3.16 6.06
CA ASN A 181 -8.25 -4.54 6.03
C ASN A 181 -7.21 -5.44 6.74
N PRO A 182 -7.57 -6.63 7.23
CA PRO A 182 -6.64 -7.50 7.97
C PRO A 182 -5.42 -7.99 7.17
N ASP A 183 -5.42 -7.84 5.85
CA ASP A 183 -4.34 -8.15 4.90
C ASP A 183 -3.40 -6.94 4.63
N GLY A 184 -3.67 -5.78 5.24
CA GLY A 184 -2.91 -4.55 5.03
C GLY A 184 -3.38 -3.70 3.85
N THR A 185 -4.43 -4.08 3.11
CA THR A 185 -4.99 -3.24 2.04
C THR A 185 -5.82 -2.08 2.60
N VAL A 186 -5.86 -0.97 1.84
CA VAL A 186 -6.59 0.26 2.22
C VAL A 186 -7.98 0.26 1.58
N GLY A 187 -9.01 0.20 2.43
CA GLY A 187 -10.42 0.17 2.00
C GLY A 187 -11.06 1.54 1.79
N LEU A 188 -12.10 1.55 0.97
CA LEU A 188 -12.79 2.76 0.50
C LEU A 188 -13.48 3.54 1.63
N VAL A 189 -13.56 4.86 1.48
CA VAL A 189 -14.23 5.75 2.44
C VAL A 189 -15.05 6.84 1.76
N GLY A 190 -16.06 7.36 2.45
CA GLY A 190 -16.92 8.44 1.96
C GLY A 190 -16.50 9.85 2.38
N GLY A 191 -17.12 10.85 1.74
CA GLY A 191 -17.03 12.27 2.11
C GLY A 191 -15.66 12.92 1.87
N LEU A 192 -14.86 12.38 0.95
CA LEU A 192 -13.47 12.77 0.73
C LEU A 192 -13.28 14.22 0.29
N GLU A 193 -14.19 14.81 -0.50
CA GLU A 193 -14.17 16.25 -0.83
C GLU A 193 -14.13 17.11 0.45
N TYR A 194 -15.06 16.87 1.38
CA TYR A 194 -15.16 17.62 2.63
C TYR A 194 -13.93 17.40 3.52
N LYS A 195 -13.45 16.14 3.60
CA LYS A 195 -12.23 15.77 4.34
C LYS A 195 -10.99 16.49 3.81
N PHE A 196 -10.81 16.50 2.48
CA PHE A 196 -9.66 17.11 1.83
C PHE A 196 -9.66 18.63 2.00
N LEU A 197 -10.77 19.30 1.69
CA LEU A 197 -10.89 20.76 1.88
C LEU A 197 -10.67 21.17 3.35
N ALA A 198 -11.13 20.36 4.31
CA ALA A 198 -10.86 20.60 5.73
C ALA A 198 -9.38 20.39 6.12
N ALA A 199 -8.71 19.39 5.53
CA ALA A 199 -7.28 19.13 5.73
C ALA A 199 -6.42 20.27 5.18
N ILE A 200 -6.69 20.70 3.95
CA ILE A 200 -5.95 21.77 3.27
C ILE A 200 -6.13 23.09 4.02
N LYS A 201 -7.36 23.42 4.45
CA LYS A 201 -7.64 24.56 5.32
C LYS A 201 -6.90 24.52 6.68
N LYS A 202 -6.37 23.35 7.07
CA LYS A 202 -5.54 23.14 8.26
C LYS A 202 -4.04 23.02 7.95
N GLY A 203 -3.62 23.40 6.75
CA GLY A 203 -2.22 23.46 6.34
C GLY A 203 -1.64 22.13 5.82
N LYS A 204 -2.48 21.14 5.53
CA LYS A 204 -2.03 19.86 4.94
C LYS A 204 -1.78 20.01 3.45
N LYS A 205 -0.60 19.57 3.01
CA LYS A 205 -0.15 19.63 1.61
C LYS A 205 -0.01 18.27 0.95
N ILE A 206 0.06 17.19 1.73
CA ILE A 206 0.21 15.81 1.24
C ILE A 206 -0.99 15.01 1.75
N LEU A 207 -1.83 14.52 0.84
CA LEU A 207 -3.10 13.85 1.15
C LEU A 207 -3.14 12.44 0.54
N GLY A 208 -3.36 11.42 1.36
CA GLY A 208 -3.61 10.05 0.89
C GLY A 208 -5.09 9.69 0.82
N TYR A 209 -5.49 8.94 -0.22
CA TYR A 209 -6.83 8.35 -0.36
C TYR A 209 -6.76 6.91 -0.91
N PRO A 210 -7.78 6.06 -0.69
CA PRO A 210 -7.78 4.69 -1.19
C PRO A 210 -7.82 4.66 -2.73
N VAL A 211 -7.04 3.80 -3.40
CA VAL A 211 -6.93 3.78 -4.89
C VAL A 211 -8.28 3.92 -5.62
N GLY A 212 -9.29 3.15 -5.22
CA GLY A 212 -10.63 3.17 -5.83
C GLY A 212 -11.49 4.42 -5.57
N ASN A 213 -10.97 5.44 -4.86
CA ASN A 213 -11.68 6.66 -4.52
C ASN A 213 -11.26 7.90 -5.35
N LYS A 214 -10.43 7.78 -6.39
CA LYS A 214 -9.93 8.94 -7.18
C LYS A 214 -11.04 9.89 -7.67
N ILE A 215 -12.16 9.35 -8.17
CA ILE A 215 -13.33 10.11 -8.62
C ILE A 215 -14.53 9.78 -7.73
N GLN A 216 -15.20 10.81 -7.21
CA GLN A 216 -16.34 10.64 -6.28
C GLN A 216 -17.47 11.64 -6.51
N LYS A 217 -18.67 11.30 -6.02
CA LYS A 217 -19.80 12.23 -5.92
C LYS A 217 -19.57 13.22 -4.79
N GLY A 218 -19.32 14.48 -5.15
CA GLY A 218 -19.17 15.61 -4.23
C GLY A 218 -20.49 16.31 -3.90
N LYS A 219 -20.38 17.51 -3.32
CA LYS A 219 -21.51 18.38 -2.97
C LYS A 219 -22.35 18.71 -4.21
N GLY A 220 -23.66 18.40 -4.13
CA GLY A 220 -24.60 18.59 -5.24
C GLY A 220 -24.57 17.47 -6.29
N GLY A 221 -23.87 16.35 -6.04
CA GLY A 221 -23.85 15.19 -6.92
C GLY A 221 -22.85 15.27 -8.08
N ARG A 222 -22.16 16.39 -8.26
CA ARG A 222 -21.06 16.52 -9.25
C ARG A 222 -19.95 15.50 -8.99
N LEU A 223 -19.30 15.04 -10.05
CA LEU A 223 -18.07 14.26 -9.92
C LEU A 223 -16.90 15.18 -9.53
N VAL A 224 -16.05 14.69 -8.64
CA VAL A 224 -14.87 15.39 -8.12
C VAL A 224 -13.68 14.45 -8.24
N ASN A 225 -12.63 14.90 -8.95
CA ASN A 225 -11.31 14.26 -8.93
C ASN A 225 -10.54 14.78 -7.72
N LEU A 226 -10.07 13.87 -6.86
CA LEU A 226 -9.34 14.25 -5.63
C LEU A 226 -7.96 14.86 -5.89
N GLU A 227 -7.30 14.48 -6.97
CA GLU A 227 -6.00 15.04 -7.37
C GLU A 227 -6.17 16.50 -7.77
N SER A 228 -7.05 16.79 -8.73
CA SER A 228 -7.39 18.15 -9.16
C SER A 228 -7.88 19.02 -8.00
N LEU A 229 -8.78 18.49 -7.15
CA LEU A 229 -9.25 19.19 -5.95
C LEU A 229 -8.11 19.61 -5.02
N ALA A 230 -7.10 18.74 -4.83
CA ALA A 230 -5.96 19.07 -4.00
C ALA A 230 -5.05 20.11 -4.66
N GLU A 231 -4.73 19.94 -5.95
CA GLU A 231 -3.86 20.84 -6.71
C GLU A 231 -4.43 22.26 -6.82
N GLU A 232 -5.72 22.40 -7.16
CA GLU A 232 -6.46 23.66 -7.20
C GLU A 232 -6.45 24.41 -5.86
N ASN A 233 -6.24 23.70 -4.74
CA ASN A 233 -6.21 24.25 -3.39
C ASN A 233 -4.79 24.27 -2.78
N GLY A 234 -3.73 24.07 -3.57
CA GLY A 234 -2.34 24.19 -3.13
C GLY A 234 -1.77 22.98 -2.36
N ALA A 235 -2.36 21.80 -2.54
CA ALA A 235 -1.90 20.53 -1.99
C ALA A 235 -1.68 19.49 -3.11
N LYS A 236 -1.23 18.29 -2.75
CA LYS A 236 -1.15 17.13 -3.65
C LYS A 236 -1.86 15.94 -3.02
N ALA A 237 -2.61 15.22 -3.83
CA ALA A 237 -3.23 13.97 -3.44
C ALA A 237 -2.54 12.78 -4.09
N TYR A 238 -2.49 11.66 -3.37
CA TYR A 238 -1.87 10.43 -3.82
C TYR A 238 -2.80 9.24 -3.54
N PRO A 239 -2.98 8.32 -4.51
CA PRO A 239 -3.63 7.05 -4.25
C PRO A 239 -2.74 6.21 -3.32
N VAL A 240 -3.37 5.45 -2.43
CA VAL A 240 -2.73 4.56 -1.47
C VAL A 240 -3.45 3.21 -1.50
N LYS A 241 -2.73 2.14 -1.82
CA LYS A 241 -3.30 0.78 -1.95
C LYS A 241 -3.19 -0.04 -0.66
N ASP A 242 -2.13 0.18 0.11
CA ASP A 242 -1.77 -0.63 1.28
C ASP A 242 -1.10 0.22 2.39
N ILE A 243 -0.78 -0.44 3.49
CA ILE A 243 -0.14 0.16 4.67
C ILE A 243 1.33 0.58 4.44
N TYR A 244 2.00 0.08 3.41
CA TYR A 244 3.39 0.44 3.08
C TYR A 244 3.44 1.74 2.28
N GLU A 245 2.52 1.92 1.31
CA GLU A 245 2.30 3.20 0.64
C GLU A 245 1.79 4.26 1.62
N ALA A 246 0.93 3.86 2.58
CA ALA A 246 0.49 4.73 3.67
C ALA A 246 1.66 5.21 4.54
N TYR A 247 2.56 4.29 4.92
CA TYR A 247 3.80 4.62 5.64
C TYR A 247 4.66 5.60 4.84
N LYS A 248 4.93 5.30 3.56
CA LYS A 248 5.73 6.15 2.67
C LYS A 248 5.17 7.56 2.52
N LEU A 249 3.85 7.69 2.41
CA LEU A 249 3.17 8.99 2.30
C LEU A 249 3.35 9.83 3.58
N LEU A 250 3.25 9.20 4.75
CA LEU A 250 3.34 9.89 6.05
C LEU A 250 4.77 10.22 6.47
N THR A 251 5.74 9.34 6.22
CA THR A 251 7.14 9.52 6.65
C THR A 251 8.02 10.12 5.56
N GLY A 252 7.69 9.89 4.29
CA GLY A 252 8.57 10.15 3.15
C GLY A 252 9.66 9.11 2.93
N GLN A 253 9.64 7.99 3.66
CA GLN A 253 10.63 6.92 3.55
C GLN A 253 9.95 5.66 3.01
N ASP A 254 10.63 4.93 2.14
CA ASP A 254 10.23 3.57 1.79
C ASP A 254 10.26 2.68 3.04
N PHE A 255 9.34 1.71 3.10
CA PHE A 255 9.36 0.72 4.17
C PHE A 255 10.50 -0.27 3.90
N PRO A 256 11.36 -0.60 4.90
CA PRO A 256 12.39 -1.61 4.73
C PRO A 256 11.74 -3.00 4.68
N GLY A 257 11.96 -3.75 3.60
CA GLY A 257 11.33 -5.06 3.34
C GLY A 257 10.62 -5.06 2.00
#